data_AF-A0A4Z0BBG9-F1
#
_entry.id   AF-A0A4Z0BBG9-F1
#
_cell.length_a   1.000
_cell.length_b   1.000
_cell.length_c   1.000
_cell.angle_alpha   90.00
_cell.angle_beta   90.00
_cell.angle_gamma   90.00
#
_symmetry.space_group_name_H-M   'P 1'
#
loop_
_entity.id
_entity.type
_entity.pdbx_description
1 polymer ?
#
loop_
_entity_poly.entity_id
_entity_poly.type
_entity_poly.pdbx_seq_one_letter_code
_entity_poly.pdbx_strand_id
1 'polypeptide(L)'
;MAIFEPGHLHVERHALNAQDYSYNLCIDYEVSQDPKEGKGMLFKLHGSVQGKDLKEEFFLPKDQAFDFARHAMNIAQKYGMPKIAVLNGSMHKQYDLMFEDVRHQLDVKPGDPIKPEHLE
;
A
#
# COMPACT_ATOMS: atom_id res chain seq x y z
N MET A 1 -2.95 7.73 13.70
CA MET A 1 -1.55 7.36 13.86
C MET A 1 -1.14 6.45 12.70
N ALA A 2 0.10 6.56 12.22
CA ALA A 2 0.63 5.63 11.22
C ALA A 2 1.90 5.00 11.79
N ILE A 3 1.89 3.67 11.90
CA ILE A 3 2.97 2.85 12.43
C ILE A 3 3.49 2.02 11.28
N PHE A 4 4.77 2.18 10.98
CA PHE A 4 5.46 1.43 9.95
C PHE A 4 6.33 0.36 10.61
N GLU A 5 6.21 -0.86 10.09
CA GLU A 5 7.02 -2.02 10.43
C GLU A 5 7.48 -2.69 9.11
N PRO A 6 8.65 -3.34 9.09
CA PRO A 6 9.12 -4.05 7.91
C PRO A 6 8.11 -5.15 7.54
N GLY A 7 7.57 -5.08 6.32
CA GLY A 7 6.47 -5.96 5.87
C GLY A 7 5.05 -5.57 6.31
N HIS A 8 4.87 -4.51 7.11
CA HIS A 8 3.56 -4.11 7.63
C HIS A 8 3.41 -2.60 7.85
N LEU A 9 2.39 -1.97 7.26
CA LEU A 9 2.04 -0.58 7.51
C LEU A 9 0.64 -0.49 8.13
N HIS A 10 0.57 -0.08 9.39
CA HIS A 10 -0.68 0.20 10.07
C HIS A 10 -0.99 1.70 10.04
N VAL A 11 -2.13 2.05 9.49
CA VAL A 11 -2.67 3.40 9.46
C VAL A 11 -4.03 3.43 10.13
N GLU A 12 -4.12 4.14 11.24
CA GLU A 12 -5.38 4.51 11.84
C GLU A 12 -5.57 6.02 11.84
N ARG A 13 -6.80 6.47 11.67
CA ARG A 13 -7.19 7.85 11.94
C ARG A 13 -8.46 7.80 12.75
N HIS A 14 -8.43 8.50 13.87
CA HIS A 14 -9.62 8.70 14.68
C HIS A 14 -10.17 10.09 14.41
N ALA A 15 -11.46 10.18 14.12
CA ALA A 15 -12.13 11.44 13.90
C ALA A 15 -12.10 12.30 15.17
N LEU A 16 -11.54 13.50 15.08
CA LEU A 16 -11.55 14.47 16.18
C LEU A 16 -12.86 15.25 16.26
N ASN A 17 -13.65 15.27 15.17
CA ASN A 17 -14.90 16.01 15.05
C ASN A 17 -15.98 15.18 14.32
N ALA A 18 -17.26 15.57 14.43
CA ALA A 18 -18.38 14.91 13.75
C ALA A 18 -18.35 15.01 12.20
N GLN A 19 -17.48 15.87 11.65
CA GLN A 19 -17.22 15.99 10.21
C GLN A 19 -15.93 15.26 9.78
N ASP A 20 -15.17 14.71 10.74
CA ASP A 20 -14.00 13.89 10.46
C ASP A 20 -14.42 12.43 10.25
N TYR A 21 -13.54 11.68 9.59
CA TYR A 21 -13.76 10.27 9.28
C TYR A 21 -12.76 9.41 10.05
N SER A 22 -13.28 8.41 10.74
CA SER A 22 -12.45 7.38 11.37
C SER A 22 -12.21 6.23 10.40
N TYR A 23 -10.96 5.79 10.29
CA TYR A 23 -10.59 4.61 9.52
C TYR A 23 -9.40 3.91 10.15
N ASN A 24 -9.32 2.60 9.94
CA ASN A 24 -8.21 1.76 10.33
C ASN A 24 -7.86 0.90 9.11
N LEU A 25 -6.62 0.96 8.66
CA LEU A 25 -6.13 0.26 7.48
C LEU A 25 -4.76 -0.33 7.81
N CYS A 26 -4.62 -1.62 7.59
CA CYS A 26 -3.38 -2.36 7.67
C CYS A 26 -2.99 -2.82 6.28
N ILE A 27 -1.74 -2.58 5.91
CA ILE A 27 -1.15 -3.02 4.65
C ILE A 27 -0.02 -3.98 5.00
N ASP A 28 -0.28 -5.27 4.90
CA ASP A 28 0.76 -6.28 4.98
C ASP A 28 1.33 -6.51 3.60
N TYR A 29 2.65 -6.66 3.51
CA TYR A 29 3.32 -6.92 2.25
C TYR A 29 4.48 -7.88 2.44
N GLU A 30 4.55 -8.87 1.55
CA GLU A 30 5.52 -9.95 1.64
C GLU A 30 6.06 -10.29 0.25
N VAL A 31 7.36 -10.59 0.17
CA VAL A 31 7.95 -11.10 -1.07
C VAL A 31 7.30 -12.42 -1.41
N SER A 32 6.72 -12.48 -2.60
CA SER A 32 6.08 -13.67 -3.12
C SER A 32 6.55 -13.93 -4.54
N GLN A 33 6.45 -15.18 -4.97
CA GLN A 33 6.84 -15.58 -6.32
C GLN A 33 5.61 -16.13 -7.02
N ASP A 34 5.13 -15.40 -8.04
CA ASP A 34 4.02 -15.83 -8.86
C ASP A 34 4.54 -16.68 -10.04
N PRO A 35 3.90 -17.82 -10.36
CA PRO A 35 4.35 -18.69 -11.45
C PRO A 35 4.21 -18.05 -12.85
N LYS A 36 3.40 -17.01 -13.01
CA LYS A 36 3.21 -16.30 -14.29
C LYS A 36 4.11 -15.07 -14.39
N GLU A 37 4.15 -14.26 -13.34
CA GLU A 37 4.81 -12.95 -13.35
C GLU A 37 6.25 -12.98 -12.79
N GLY A 38 6.59 -14.01 -12.01
CA GLY A 38 7.90 -14.17 -11.39
C GLY A 38 7.96 -13.58 -9.98
N LYS A 39 9.14 -13.07 -9.58
CA LYS A 39 9.35 -12.46 -8.25
C LYS A 39 8.57 -11.15 -8.15
N GLY A 40 7.79 -11.01 -7.10
CA GLY A 40 7.04 -9.79 -6.80
C GLY A 40 6.70 -9.70 -5.33
N MET A 41 5.65 -8.96 -5.04
CA MET A 41 5.20 -8.65 -3.69
C MET A 41 3.69 -8.81 -3.60
N LEU A 42 3.27 -9.59 -2.62
CA LEU A 42 1.87 -9.75 -2.29
C LEU A 42 1.49 -8.71 -1.24
N PHE A 43 0.56 -7.84 -1.59
CA PHE A 43 0.00 -6.84 -0.68
C PHE A 43 -1.37 -7.30 -0.19
N LYS A 44 -1.60 -7.22 1.11
CA LYS A 44 -2.86 -7.53 1.78
C LYS A 44 -3.31 -6.27 2.50
N LEU A 45 -4.35 -5.65 1.96
CA LEU A 45 -4.99 -4.48 2.54
C LEU A 45 -6.21 -4.93 3.33
N HIS A 46 -6.21 -4.73 4.64
CA HIS A 46 -7.35 -5.07 5.49
C HIS A 46 -7.58 -4.03 6.59
N GLY A 47 -8.79 -3.94 7.10
CA GLY A 47 -9.16 -2.98 8.13
C GLY A 47 -10.62 -2.59 8.04
N SER A 48 -10.94 -1.36 8.46
CA SER A 48 -12.30 -0.85 8.48
C SER A 48 -12.33 0.65 8.15
N VAL A 49 -13.14 1.06 7.18
CA VAL A 49 -13.34 2.47 6.77
C VAL A 49 -14.76 2.88 7.11
N GLN A 50 -14.95 3.89 7.98
CA GLN A 50 -16.27 4.36 8.39
C GLN A 50 -17.24 3.24 8.82
N GLY A 51 -16.72 2.20 9.50
CA GLY A 51 -17.51 1.04 9.93
C GLY A 51 -17.79 -0.01 8.85
N LYS A 52 -17.20 0.10 7.67
CA LYS A 52 -17.17 -0.97 6.66
C LYS A 52 -15.85 -1.71 6.72
N ASP A 53 -15.90 -3.02 6.97
CA ASP A 53 -14.72 -3.85 6.86
C ASP A 53 -14.25 -3.95 5.41
N LEU A 54 -12.94 -3.81 5.25
CA LEU A 54 -12.23 -3.89 3.99
C LEU A 54 -11.21 -5.01 4.14
N LYS A 55 -11.16 -5.92 3.17
CA LYS A 55 -10.17 -6.99 3.13
C LYS A 55 -9.95 -7.41 1.69
N GLU A 56 -8.84 -6.97 1.12
CA GLU A 56 -8.48 -7.17 -0.27
C GLU A 56 -6.99 -7.52 -0.34
N GLU A 57 -6.63 -8.36 -1.29
CA GLU A 57 -5.24 -8.71 -1.53
C GLU A 57 -4.93 -8.64 -3.02
N PHE A 58 -3.72 -8.21 -3.35
CA PHE A 58 -3.27 -8.05 -4.71
C PHE A 58 -1.78 -8.31 -4.80
N PHE A 59 -1.38 -9.07 -5.81
CA PHE A 59 0.01 -9.31 -6.12
C PHE A 59 0.50 -8.26 -7.13
N LEU A 60 1.70 -7.74 -6.89
CA LEU A 60 2.38 -6.86 -7.84
C LEU A 60 3.76 -7.44 -8.19
N PRO A 61 4.10 -7.61 -9.48
CA PRO A 61 5.45 -8.00 -9.88
C PRO A 61 6.48 -6.96 -9.44
N LYS A 62 7.78 -7.30 -9.41
CA LYS A 62 8.84 -6.38 -8.95
C LYS A 62 8.76 -5.01 -9.66
N ASP A 63 8.40 -5.01 -10.93
CA ASP A 63 8.36 -3.83 -11.80
C ASP A 63 7.20 -2.88 -11.43
N GLN A 64 6.11 -3.43 -10.88
CA GLN A 64 4.91 -2.69 -10.47
C GLN A 64 4.76 -2.61 -8.94
N ALA A 65 5.64 -3.23 -8.17
CA ALA A 65 5.58 -3.23 -6.72
C ALA A 65 5.62 -1.81 -6.14
N PHE A 66 6.11 -0.82 -6.89
CA PHE A 66 6.11 0.60 -6.55
C PHE A 66 4.75 1.31 -6.79
N ASP A 67 3.87 0.74 -7.60
CA ASP A 67 2.51 1.24 -7.88
C ASP A 67 1.47 0.80 -6.82
N PHE A 68 1.91 0.16 -5.75
CA PHE A 68 1.05 -0.33 -4.67
C PHE A 68 0.17 0.76 -4.04
N ALA A 69 0.65 2.01 -3.94
CA ALA A 69 -0.18 3.15 -3.47
C ALA A 69 -1.45 3.27 -4.30
N ARG A 70 -1.31 3.20 -5.62
CA ARG A 70 -2.40 3.43 -6.55
C ARG A 70 -3.44 2.32 -6.42
N HIS A 71 -2.99 1.06 -6.26
CA HIS A 71 -3.87 -0.08 -6.00
C HIS A 71 -4.58 0.05 -4.65
N ALA A 72 -3.85 0.29 -3.57
CA ALA A 72 -4.42 0.47 -2.23
C ALA A 72 -5.42 1.64 -2.20
N MET A 73 -5.11 2.75 -2.87
CA MET A 73 -5.97 3.92 -2.96
C MET A 73 -7.25 3.63 -3.75
N ASN A 74 -7.17 2.89 -4.86
CA ASN A 74 -8.35 2.49 -5.63
C ASN A 74 -9.27 1.58 -4.82
N ILE A 75 -8.69 0.64 -4.08
CA ILE A 75 -9.44 -0.25 -3.20
C ILE A 75 -10.11 0.57 -2.09
N ALA A 76 -9.35 1.36 -1.33
CA ALA A 76 -9.91 2.16 -0.24
C ALA A 76 -11.04 3.10 -0.71
N GLN A 77 -10.90 3.71 -1.90
CA GLN A 77 -11.95 4.52 -2.50
C GLN A 77 -13.24 3.74 -2.77
N LYS A 78 -13.17 2.50 -3.26
CA LYS A 78 -14.36 1.65 -3.48
C LYS A 78 -15.17 1.44 -2.20
N TYR A 79 -14.49 1.38 -1.06
CA TYR A 79 -15.13 1.19 0.25
C TYR A 79 -15.65 2.50 0.86
N GLY A 80 -15.43 3.65 0.20
CA GLY A 80 -15.93 4.95 0.63
C GLY A 80 -14.90 5.84 1.32
N MET A 81 -13.61 5.52 1.18
CA MET A 81 -12.54 6.39 1.68
C MET A 81 -12.41 7.64 0.79
N PRO A 82 -12.40 8.86 1.37
CA PRO A 82 -12.16 10.07 0.60
C PRO A 82 -10.80 10.02 -0.09
N LYS A 83 -10.71 10.48 -1.35
CA LYS A 83 -9.41 10.62 -2.07
C LYS A 83 -8.37 11.43 -1.29
N ILE A 84 -8.83 12.37 -0.46
CA ILE A 84 -8.01 13.20 0.42
C ILE A 84 -7.64 12.52 1.74
N ALA A 85 -8.27 11.41 2.12
CA ALA A 85 -7.97 10.73 3.39
C ALA A 85 -6.82 9.74 3.24
N VAL A 86 -6.57 9.29 2.02
CA VAL A 86 -5.49 8.38 1.65
C VAL A 86 -4.23 9.22 1.49
N LEU A 87 -3.32 9.18 2.47
CA LEU A 87 -1.95 9.69 2.35
C LEU A 87 -1.77 11.22 2.36
N ASN A 88 -2.60 11.97 3.09
CA ASN A 88 -2.28 13.38 3.34
C ASN A 88 -1.03 13.52 4.22
N GLY A 89 0.07 14.01 3.65
CA GLY A 89 1.17 14.78 4.28
C GLY A 89 1.95 14.13 5.45
N SER A 90 1.24 13.75 6.52
CA SER A 90 1.81 13.18 7.74
C SER A 90 2.29 11.73 7.60
N MET A 91 1.97 11.07 6.48
CA MET A 91 2.37 9.67 6.20
C MET A 91 3.52 9.53 5.21
N HIS A 92 4.04 10.64 4.66
CA HIS A 92 5.15 10.58 3.69
C HIS A 92 6.36 9.83 4.24
N LYS A 93 6.65 9.95 5.54
CA LYS A 93 7.81 9.29 6.16
C LYS A 93 7.66 7.78 6.23
N GLN A 94 6.50 7.28 6.68
CA GLN A 94 6.20 5.85 6.72
C GLN A 94 6.15 5.26 5.32
N TYR A 95 5.62 6.03 4.36
CA TYR A 95 5.54 5.62 2.98
C TYR A 95 6.93 5.52 2.33
N ASP A 96 7.83 6.46 2.62
CA ASP A 96 9.23 6.43 2.20
C ASP A 96 9.96 5.21 2.77
N LEU A 97 9.76 4.90 4.06
CA LEU A 97 10.29 3.70 4.71
C LEU A 97 9.76 2.42 4.06
N MET A 98 8.46 2.36 3.77
CA MET A 98 7.85 1.22 3.08
C MET A 98 8.42 1.05 1.67
N PHE A 99 8.61 2.15 0.94
CA PHE A 99 9.21 2.12 -0.38
C PHE A 99 10.64 1.58 -0.34
N GLU A 100 11.45 2.03 0.63
CA GLU A 100 12.81 1.54 0.85
C GLU A 100 12.83 0.06 1.24
N ASP A 101 11.94 -0.38 2.12
CA ASP A 101 11.83 -1.77 2.56
C ASP A 101 11.39 -2.70 1.41
N VAL A 102 10.33 -2.34 0.68
CA VAL A 102 9.86 -3.06 -0.54
C VAL A 102 11.01 -3.23 -1.53
N ARG A 103 11.76 -2.15 -1.76
CA ARG A 103 12.92 -2.16 -2.64
C ARG A 103 14.01 -3.10 -2.15
N HIS A 104 14.36 -3.04 -0.87
CA HIS A 104 15.36 -3.93 -0.25
C HIS A 104 14.93 -5.39 -0.32
N GLN A 105 13.68 -5.69 0.01
CA GLN A 105 13.10 -7.03 -0.02
C GLN A 105 13.08 -7.61 -1.46
N LEU A 106 12.72 -6.79 -2.45
CA LEU A 106 12.70 -7.21 -3.84
C LEU A 106 14.08 -7.24 -4.51
N ASP A 107 15.12 -6.75 -3.83
CA ASP A 107 16.47 -6.54 -4.38
C ASP A 107 16.45 -5.62 -5.62
N VAL A 108 15.60 -4.59 -5.62
CA VAL A 108 15.48 -3.65 -6.75
C VAL A 108 16.55 -2.57 -6.67
N LYS A 109 17.51 -2.61 -7.60
CA LYS A 109 18.60 -1.63 -7.66
C LYS A 109 18.14 -0.33 -8.34
N PRO A 110 18.62 0.85 -7.88
CA PRO A 110 18.46 2.09 -8.64
C PRO A 110 19.10 1.91 -10.03
N GLY A 111 18.29 2.04 -11.09
CA GLY A 111 18.75 1.83 -12.46
C GLY A 111 18.61 0.39 -12.98
N ASP A 112 17.94 -0.51 -12.25
CA ASP A 112 17.48 -1.76 -12.84
C ASP A 112 16.49 -1.43 -13.98
N PRO A 113 16.66 -2.02 -15.17
CA PRO A 113 15.83 -1.69 -16.31
C PRO A 113 14.38 -2.06 -16.00
N ILE A 114 13.49 -1.07 -15.95
CA ILE A 114 12.04 -1.31 -15.99
C ILE A 114 11.76 -1.90 -17.36
N LYS A 115 11.13 -3.07 -17.41
CA LYS A 115 10.70 -3.68 -18.66
C LYS A 115 9.82 -2.67 -19.42
N PRO A 116 10.11 -2.35 -20.69
CA PRO A 116 9.36 -1.36 -21.46
C PRO A 116 7.87 -1.70 -21.61
N GLU A 117 7.51 -2.97 -21.42
CA GLU A 117 6.15 -3.52 -21.44
C GLU A 117 5.24 -2.98 -20.31
N HIS A 118 5.79 -2.33 -19.28
CA HIS A 118 5.02 -1.72 -18.18
C HIS A 118 4.92 -0.19 -18.26
N LEU A 119 5.37 0.43 -19.36
CA LEU A 119 5.34 1.88 -19.60
C LEU A 119 4.18 2.35 -20.52
N GLU A 120 3.25 1.45 -20.88
CA GLU A 120 2.13 1.76 -21.80
C GLU A 120 0.89 2.37 -21.12
#